data_AF-A0A938TZ89-F1
#
_entry.id   AF-A0A938TZ89-F1
#
_cell.length_a   1.000
_cell.length_b   1.000
_cell.length_c   1.000
_cell.angle_alpha   90.00
_cell.angle_beta   90.00
_cell.angle_gamma   90.00
#
_symmetry.space_group_name_H-M   'P 1'
#
loop_
_entity.id
_entity.type
_entity.pdbx_description
1 polymer ?
#
loop_
_entity_poly.entity_id
_entity_poly.type
_entity_poly.pdbx_seq_one_letter_code
_entity_poly.pdbx_strand_id
1 'polypeptide(L)'
;MMLMPKRKPAAVHTDDKTCKEISNLLLDYVNEDLTAPVKRSFDRHLKICPDCIGFLNTYRKTISTTQSVPVEVMPERTRKNLLGFLRQRVRKLRRG
;
A
#
# COMPACT_ATOMS: atom_id res chain seq x y z
N MET A 1 -27.69 5.08 14.90
CA MET A 1 -26.75 6.13 14.47
C MET A 1 -25.33 5.69 14.83
N MET A 2 -24.53 5.25 13.85
CA MET A 2 -23.14 4.87 14.10
C MET A 2 -22.30 6.16 14.17
N LEU A 3 -21.76 6.48 15.34
CA LEU A 3 -20.84 7.61 15.51
C LEU A 3 -19.56 7.32 14.73
N MET A 4 -19.24 8.18 13.76
CA MET A 4 -17.95 8.16 13.09
C MET A 4 -16.88 8.76 14.00
N PRO A 5 -15.74 8.07 14.24
CA PRO A 5 -14.66 8.62 15.04
C PRO A 5 -14.04 9.84 14.34
N LYS A 6 -13.83 10.91 15.12
CA LYS A 6 -13.24 12.18 14.65
C LYS A 6 -11.83 11.92 14.10
N ARG A 7 -11.58 12.27 12.82
CA ARG A 7 -10.22 12.21 12.23
C ARG A 7 -9.29 13.14 13.01
N LYS A 8 -8.23 12.58 13.61
CA LYS A 8 -7.10 13.36 14.11
C LYS A 8 -6.35 14.01 12.93
N PRO A 9 -5.85 15.24 13.07
CA PRO A 9 -5.05 15.88 12.02
C PRO A 9 -3.81 15.04 11.73
N ALA A 10 -3.49 14.86 10.45
CA ALA A 10 -2.32 14.12 10.01
C ALA A 10 -1.06 14.88 10.43
N ALA A 11 -0.30 14.34 11.38
CA ALA A 11 1.03 14.82 11.66
C ALA A 11 1.90 14.61 10.41
N VAL A 12 2.55 15.68 9.95
CA VAL A 12 3.49 15.64 8.83
C VAL A 12 4.80 15.06 9.36
N HIS A 13 5.19 13.89 8.86
CA HIS A 13 6.47 13.28 9.18
C HIS A 13 7.57 13.92 8.31
N THR A 14 8.50 14.64 8.93
CA THR A 14 9.69 15.23 8.28
C THR A 14 10.89 14.28 8.38
N ASP A 15 10.72 13.03 7.95
CA ASP A 15 11.78 12.02 7.97
C ASP A 15 12.40 11.86 6.57
N ASP A 16 13.72 11.62 6.50
CA ASP A 16 14.53 11.41 5.28
C ASP A 16 14.20 10.09 4.52
N LYS A 17 13.05 9.47 4.82
CA LYS A 17 12.58 8.23 4.22
C LYS A 17 11.24 8.46 3.53
N THR A 18 11.17 8.05 2.28
CA THR A 18 9.95 8.09 1.48
C THR A 18 8.91 7.10 2.02
N CYS A 19 7.63 7.39 1.78
CA CYS A 19 6.53 6.46 2.09
C CYS A 19 6.75 5.06 1.48
N LYS A 20 7.42 4.99 0.32
CA LYS A 20 7.74 3.73 -0.37
C LYS A 20 8.76 2.91 0.41
N GLU A 21 9.84 3.53 0.88
CA GLU A 21 10.88 2.83 1.66
C GLU A 21 10.31 2.25 2.95
N ILE A 22 9.48 3.02 3.66
CA ILE A 22 8.81 2.56 4.89
C ILE A 22 7.87 1.40 4.57
N SER A 23 7.04 1.54 3.52
CA SER A 23 6.08 0.49 3.15
C SER A 23 6.77 -0.81 2.74
N ASN A 24 7.91 -0.72 2.04
CA ASN A 24 8.69 -1.89 1.66
C ASN A 24 9.28 -2.60 2.88
N LEU A 25 9.88 -1.86 3.82
CA LEU A 25 10.41 -2.45 5.07
C LEU A 25 9.32 -3.24 5.81
N LEU A 26 8.12 -2.68 5.91
CA LEU A 26 7.00 -3.32 6.60
C LEU A 26 6.47 -4.53 5.85
N LEU A 27 6.41 -4.46 4.51
CA LEU A 27 6.01 -5.58 3.68
C LEU A 27 7.00 -6.75 3.85
N ASP A 28 8.29 -6.48 3.69
CA ASP A 28 9.35 -7.47 3.82
C ASP A 28 9.37 -8.07 5.24
N TYR A 29 9.10 -7.26 6.27
CA TYR A 29 8.98 -7.75 7.64
C TYR A 29 7.80 -8.70 7.82
N VAL A 30 6.62 -8.35 7.28
CA VAL A 30 5.41 -9.18 7.37
C VAL A 30 5.57 -10.48 6.59
N ASN A 31 6.29 -10.45 5.47
CA ASN A 31 6.55 -11.62 4.62
C ASN A 31 7.74 -12.46 5.09
N GLU A 32 8.43 -12.08 6.18
CA GLU A 32 9.62 -12.76 6.68
C GLU A 32 10.81 -12.73 5.68
N ASP A 33 10.85 -11.73 4.80
CA ASP A 33 11.81 -11.55 3.70
C ASP A 33 12.97 -10.60 4.06
N LEU A 34 12.99 -10.05 5.28
CA LEU A 34 14.10 -9.21 5.74
C LEU A 34 15.36 -10.04 6.03
N THR A 35 16.51 -9.44 5.74
CA THR A 35 17.79 -9.98 6.22
C THR A 35 17.79 -10.05 7.75
N ALA A 36 18.42 -11.10 8.29
CA ALA A 36 18.51 -11.33 9.72
C ALA A 36 18.98 -10.11 10.57
N PRO A 37 20.00 -9.31 10.17
CA PRO A 37 20.39 -8.13 10.94
C PRO A 37 19.29 -7.05 10.97
N VAL A 38 18.62 -6.81 9.84
CA VAL A 38 17.56 -5.78 9.74
C VAL A 38 16.35 -6.21 10.55
N LYS A 39 15.92 -7.48 10.43
CA LYS A 39 14.82 -8.04 11.21
C LYS A 39 15.06 -7.88 12.72
N ARG A 40 16.25 -8.28 13.22
CA ARG A 40 16.59 -8.14 14.65
C ARG A 40 16.57 -6.70 15.13
N SER A 41 17.04 -5.76 14.30
CA SER A 41 17.01 -4.34 14.64
C SER A 41 15.58 -3.83 14.73
N PHE A 42 14.73 -4.21 13.77
CA PHE A 42 13.34 -3.81 13.75
C PHE A 42 12.52 -4.43 14.89
N ASP A 43 12.74 -5.72 15.20
CA ASP A 43 12.15 -6.39 16.37
C ASP A 43 12.46 -5.65 17.68
N ARG A 44 13.71 -5.19 17.83
CA ARG A 44 14.13 -4.41 19.01
C ARG A 44 13.37 -3.08 19.10
N HIS A 45 13.18 -2.40 17.97
CA HIS A 45 12.41 -1.17 17.91
C HIS A 45 10.93 -1.41 18.28
N LEU A 46 10.32 -2.46 17.72
CA LEU A 46 8.94 -2.81 18.04
C LEU A 46 8.75 -3.11 19.53
N LYS A 47 9.74 -3.62 20.24
CA LYS A 47 9.67 -3.83 21.71
C LYS A 47 9.58 -2.55 22.53
N ILE A 48 10.05 -1.41 22.00
CA ILE A 48 10.17 -0.15 22.74
C ILE A 48 9.25 0.97 22.23
N CYS A 49 8.62 0.79 21.07
CA CYS A 49 7.81 1.82 20.43
C CYS A 49 6.35 1.35 20.23
N PRO A 50 5.42 1.71 21.13
CA PRO A 50 4.01 1.31 21.01
C PRO A 50 3.32 1.89 19.77
N ASP A 51 3.72 3.08 19.32
CA ASP A 51 3.17 3.70 18.11
C ASP A 51 3.50 2.89 16.86
N CYS A 52 4.73 2.38 16.74
CA CYS A 52 5.12 1.52 15.62
C CYS A 52 4.44 0.15 15.67
N ILE A 53 4.19 -0.42 16.86
CA ILE A 53 3.33 -1.60 16.99
C ILE A 53 1.91 -1.29 16.48
N GLY A 54 1.33 -0.17 16.89
CA GLY A 54 0.00 0.26 16.45
C GLY A 54 -0.09 0.45 14.93
N PHE A 55 0.94 1.08 14.34
CA PHE A 55 1.04 1.25 12.90
C PHE A 55 1.15 -0.11 12.18
N LEU A 56 2.04 -0.99 12.64
CA LEU A 56 2.22 -2.33 12.06
C LEU A 56 0.94 -3.17 12.11
N ASN A 57 0.17 -3.08 13.20
CA ASN A 57 -1.13 -3.76 13.30
C ASN A 57 -2.14 -3.21 12.29
N THR A 58 -2.18 -1.90 12.10
CA THR A 58 -3.00 -1.25 11.06
C THR A 58 -2.56 -1.71 9.66
N TYR A 59 -1.25 -1.75 9.41
CA TYR A 59 -0.68 -2.21 8.14
C TYR A 59 -1.05 -3.66 7.82
N ARG A 60 -0.89 -4.59 8.78
CA ARG A 60 -1.35 -5.99 8.65
C ARG A 60 -2.84 -6.10 8.37
N LYS A 61 -3.66 -5.27 9.04
CA LYS A 61 -5.11 -5.26 8.81
C LYS A 61 -5.46 -4.78 7.41
N THR A 62 -4.74 -3.78 6.89
CA THR A 62 -4.89 -3.32 5.50
C THR A 62 -4.65 -4.46 4.52
N ILE A 63 -3.52 -5.17 4.66
CA ILE A 63 -3.18 -6.33 3.80
C ILE A 63 -4.28 -7.40 3.83
N SER A 64 -4.68 -7.84 5.03
CA SER A 64 -5.71 -8.87 5.17
C SER A 64 -7.06 -8.44 4.58
N THR A 65 -7.43 -7.17 4.78
CA THR A 65 -8.69 -6.63 4.27
C THR A 65 -8.66 -6.53 2.74
N THR A 66 -7.58 -6.01 2.15
CA THR A 66 -7.48 -5.90 0.68
C THR A 66 -7.39 -7.26 0.00
N GLN A 67 -6.72 -8.24 0.61
CA GLN A 67 -6.67 -9.62 0.11
C GLN A 67 -8.02 -10.33 0.17
N SER A 68 -8.90 -9.93 1.10
CA SER A 68 -10.25 -10.50 1.21
C SER A 68 -11.21 -10.03 0.12
N VAL A 69 -10.86 -8.96 -0.62
CA VAL A 69 -11.68 -8.44 -1.71
C VAL A 69 -11.41 -9.25 -2.98
N PRO A 70 -12.44 -9.87 -3.59
CA PRO A 70 -12.27 -10.56 -4.87
C PRO A 70 -11.76 -9.59 -5.94
N VAL A 71 -10.70 -9.98 -6.64
CA VAL A 71 -10.26 -9.24 -7.83
C VAL A 71 -11.26 -9.55 -8.95
N GLU A 72 -12.13 -8.60 -9.23
CA GLU A 72 -13.04 -8.71 -10.36
C GLU A 72 -12.23 -8.68 -11.67
N VAL A 73 -12.29 -9.78 -12.42
CA VAL A 73 -11.61 -9.87 -13.71
C VAL A 73 -12.34 -8.97 -14.70
N MET A 74 -11.62 -7.99 -15.28
CA MET A 74 -12.20 -7.11 -16.29
C MET A 74 -12.82 -7.94 -17.43
N PRO A 75 -14.12 -7.76 -17.74
CA PRO A 75 -14.76 -8.46 -18.84
C PRO A 75 -14.03 -8.23 -20.17
N GLU A 76 -13.90 -9.28 -20.98
CA GLU A 76 -13.19 -9.21 -22.28
C GLU A 76 -13.69 -8.09 -23.19
N ARG A 77 -15.00 -7.87 -23.20
CA ARG A 77 -15.61 -6.80 -23.99
C ARG A 77 -15.13 -5.41 -23.54
N THR A 78 -15.09 -5.17 -22.23
CA THR A 78 -14.61 -3.91 -21.66
C THR A 78 -13.14 -3.69 -22.00
N ARG A 79 -12.30 -4.72 -21.84
CA ARG A 79 -10.88 -4.66 -22.20
C ARG A 79 -10.69 -4.32 -23.67
N LYS A 80 -11.38 -5.02 -24.58
CA LYS A 80 -11.30 -4.80 -26.03
C LYS A 80 -11.70 -3.38 -26.40
N ASN A 81 -12.82 -2.88 -25.85
CA ASN A 81 -13.31 -1.53 -26.13
C ASN A 81 -12.32 -0.47 -25.65
N LEU A 82 -11.81 -0.60 -24.41
CA LEU A 82 -10.84 0.33 -23.84
C LEU A 82 -9.55 0.35 -24.66
N LEU A 83 -8.99 -0.82 -24.98
CA LEU A 83 -7.77 -0.92 -25.80
C LEU A 83 -7.98 -0.36 -27.21
N GLY A 84 -9.14 -0.59 -27.82
CA GLY A 84 -9.50 0.00 -29.11
C GLY A 84 -9.50 1.52 -29.08
N PHE A 85 -10.16 2.10 -28.08
CA PHE A 85 -10.22 3.55 -27.86
C PHE A 85 -8.82 4.15 -27.65
N LEU A 86 -8.03 3.57 -26.73
CA LEU A 86 -6.68 4.06 -26.42
C LEU A 86 -5.76 4.02 -27.63
N ARG A 87 -5.78 2.94 -28.43
CA ARG A 87 -4.98 2.85 -29.67
C ARG A 87 -5.35 3.93 -30.67
N GLN A 88 -6.63 4.24 -30.85
CA GLN A 88 -7.07 5.32 -31.74
C GLN A 88 -6.54 6.68 -31.26
N ARG A 89 -6.65 6.96 -29.96
CA ARG A 89 -6.21 8.24 -29.40
C ARG A 89 -4.71 8.42 -29.47
N VAL A 90 -3.93 7.39 -29.13
CA VAL A 90 -2.46 7.40 -29.26
C VAL A 90 -2.04 7.60 -30.72
N ARG A 91 -2.71 6.95 -31.68
CA ARG A 91 -2.46 7.17 -33.12
C ARG A 91 -2.74 8.60 -33.55
N LYS A 92 -3.83 9.21 -33.06
CA LYS A 92 -4.17 10.60 -33.38
C LYS A 92 -3.16 11.60 -32.80
N LEU A 93 -2.67 11.37 -31.59
CA LEU A 93 -1.67 12.22 -30.94
C LEU A 93 -0.28 12.14 -31.58
N ARG A 94 0.02 11.09 -32.35
CA ARG A 94 1.30 10.95 -33.08
C ARG A 94 1.26 11.50 -34.51
N ARG A 95 0.08 11.90 -34.99
CA ARG A 95 -0.17 12.39 -36.37
C ARG A 95 -0.49 13.89 -36.43
N GLY A 96 -0.58 14.55 -35.29
CA GLY A 96 -0.65 16.01 -35.16
C GLY A 96 0.57 16.47 -34.38
#